data_AF-A0A1C6AG03-F1
#
_entry.id   AF-A0A1C6AG03-F1
#
_cell.length_a   1.000
_cell.length_b   1.000
_cell.length_c   1.000
_cell.angle_alpha   90.00
_cell.angle_beta   90.00
_cell.angle_gamma   90.00
#
_symmetry.space_group_name_H-M   'P 1'
#
loop_
_entity.id
_entity.type
_entity.pdbx_description
1 polymer ?
#
loop_
_entity_poly.entity_id
_entity_poly.type
_entity_poly.pdbx_seq_one_letter_code
_entity_poly.pdbx_strand_id
1 'polypeptide(L)'
;MSRKKLEHALCRAVEDLPQPGLDAVSGPPVVRMEVHDYITRPASPDPRLRRRRLASLAAAVCLLAVIAGAAVWTQFFQIYSTVELSVNPHFSIRLNRRDQVRAVDGVNGDAQALLEGRSYRGWTLEATVNSLMDELALKGYLTSPQDQVDVLAASKALPHAQKLREEVEALVAAKLSGLDAPEPEPAPSPEPIPSVTAAPAPTPSPSVGDTPAPAVPVSPAVPPSPSPAVSYAPIPTPAPVPTPAPTPTPAPTPTPAPIQPQPLTEADVESMVRALFPDGKIQKIKLDEDDGVSYYEVMLKDGKEKIDLEIDAYTGEVLDLDYDD
;
A
#
# COMPACT_ATOMS: atom_id res chain seq x y z
N MET A 1 16.65 97.94 -18.53
CA MET A 1 16.73 98.32 -19.97
C MET A 1 15.32 98.40 -20.54
N SER A 2 15.08 99.22 -21.57
CA SER A 2 13.81 99.17 -22.32
C SER A 2 13.88 98.14 -23.46
N ARG A 3 12.77 97.43 -23.71
CA ARG A 3 12.69 96.32 -24.68
C ARG A 3 13.23 96.68 -26.08
N LYS A 4 12.87 97.86 -26.60
CA LYS A 4 13.36 98.39 -27.89
C LYS A 4 14.89 98.52 -27.98
N LYS A 5 15.59 98.80 -26.86
CA LYS A 5 17.06 98.86 -26.82
C LYS A 5 17.69 97.46 -26.85
N LEU A 6 17.02 96.46 -26.27
CA LEU A 6 17.47 95.07 -26.33
C LEU A 6 17.28 94.52 -27.76
N GLU A 7 16.13 94.78 -28.38
CA GLU A 7 15.83 94.36 -29.75
C GLU A 7 16.82 94.98 -30.77
N HIS A 8 17.12 96.28 -30.67
CA HIS A 8 18.17 96.91 -31.49
C HIS A 8 19.58 96.35 -31.26
N ALA A 9 19.95 96.05 -30.01
CA ALA A 9 21.25 95.44 -29.71
C ALA A 9 21.35 94.01 -30.27
N LEU A 10 20.24 93.25 -30.22
CA LEU A 10 20.19 91.89 -30.75
C LEU A 10 20.27 91.86 -32.28
N CYS A 11 19.50 92.69 -32.99
CA CYS A 11 19.60 92.78 -34.45
C CYS A 11 21.01 93.17 -34.89
N ARG A 12 21.61 94.19 -34.26
CA ARG A 12 22.97 94.63 -34.58
C ARG A 12 24.01 93.53 -34.33
N ALA A 13 23.88 92.76 -33.25
CA ALA A 13 24.77 91.62 -32.97
C ALA A 13 24.57 90.45 -33.94
N VAL A 14 23.40 90.33 -34.58
CA VAL A 14 23.14 89.35 -35.65
C VAL A 14 23.67 89.82 -37.01
N GLU A 15 23.76 91.14 -37.24
CA GLU A 15 24.37 91.73 -38.44
C GLU A 15 25.92 91.80 -38.35
N ASP A 16 26.50 92.01 -37.16
CA ASP A 16 27.95 91.97 -36.90
C ASP A 16 28.53 90.53 -36.87
N LEU A 17 27.67 89.49 -36.88
CA LEU A 17 28.12 88.10 -36.94
C LEU A 17 28.67 87.80 -38.35
N PRO A 18 29.91 87.29 -38.51
CA PRO A 18 30.49 87.00 -39.81
C PRO A 18 29.73 85.85 -40.47
N GLN A 19 28.90 86.17 -41.46
CA GLN A 19 28.19 85.17 -42.26
C GLN A 19 29.17 84.47 -43.20
N PRO A 20 29.45 83.16 -43.03
CA PRO A 20 30.31 82.45 -43.96
C PRO A 20 29.61 82.36 -45.33
N GLY A 21 30.32 82.74 -46.40
CA GLY A 21 29.80 82.58 -47.76
C GLY A 21 29.48 81.11 -48.05
N LEU A 22 28.43 80.86 -48.85
CA LEU A 22 27.91 79.51 -49.13
C LEU A 22 29.01 78.53 -49.60
N ASP A 23 29.96 79.00 -50.42
CA ASP A 23 31.10 78.19 -50.88
C ASP A 23 32.01 77.72 -49.75
N ALA A 24 32.20 78.54 -48.69
CA ALA A 24 33.01 78.17 -47.53
C ALA A 24 32.33 77.13 -46.63
N VAL A 25 31.00 77.04 -46.68
CA VAL A 25 30.21 76.02 -45.96
C VAL A 25 30.05 74.73 -46.77
N SER A 26 30.04 74.84 -48.10
CA SER A 26 29.87 73.70 -49.04
C SER A 26 31.19 73.00 -49.40
N GLY A 27 32.33 73.68 -49.29
CA GLY A 27 33.65 73.17 -49.64
C GLY A 27 34.23 72.00 -48.82
N PRO A 28 34.05 71.89 -47.47
CA PRO A 28 34.68 70.82 -46.70
C PRO A 28 33.96 69.46 -46.93
N PRO A 29 34.71 68.36 -47.20
CA PRO A 29 34.10 67.04 -47.37
C PRO A 29 33.44 66.57 -46.07
N VAL A 30 32.22 66.03 -46.17
CA VAL A 30 31.49 65.49 -45.01
C VAL A 30 32.20 64.24 -44.49
N VAL A 31 33.06 64.43 -43.49
CA VAL A 31 33.71 63.35 -42.74
C VAL A 31 32.61 62.49 -42.10
N ARG A 32 32.55 61.21 -42.44
CA ARG A 32 31.59 60.29 -41.81
C ARG A 32 31.99 60.07 -40.35
N MET A 33 31.03 60.26 -39.46
CA MET A 33 31.21 60.11 -38.01
C MET A 33 31.25 58.62 -37.63
N GLU A 34 32.41 57.98 -37.85
CA GLU A 34 32.62 56.54 -37.59
C GLU A 34 32.41 56.14 -36.13
N VAL A 35 32.60 57.07 -35.20
CA VAL A 35 32.37 56.88 -33.76
C VAL A 35 31.28 57.84 -33.29
N HIS A 36 30.17 57.29 -32.82
CA HIS A 36 29.11 58.08 -32.20
C HIS A 36 29.54 58.66 -30.85
N ASP A 37 29.07 59.87 -30.56
CA ASP A 37 29.34 60.57 -29.30
C ASP A 37 28.90 59.78 -28.07
N TYR A 38 29.52 60.08 -26.93
CA TYR A 38 29.19 59.44 -25.65
C TYR A 38 27.74 59.72 -25.21
N ILE A 39 27.12 60.77 -25.74
CA ILE A 39 25.75 61.21 -25.45
C ILE A 39 24.70 60.29 -26.09
N THR A 40 24.97 59.68 -27.26
CA THR A 40 24.05 58.77 -27.97
C THR A 40 24.21 57.29 -27.58
N ARG A 41 25.05 56.98 -26.58
CA ARG A 41 25.15 55.62 -26.03
C ARG A 41 23.92 55.33 -25.16
N PRO A 42 23.07 54.35 -25.51
CA PRO A 42 22.01 53.93 -24.59
C PRO A 42 22.66 53.41 -23.29
N ALA A 43 22.14 53.85 -22.14
CA ALA A 43 22.70 53.49 -20.85
C ALA A 43 22.80 51.96 -20.71
N SER A 44 24.03 51.46 -20.52
CA SER A 44 24.28 50.02 -20.50
C SER A 44 23.53 49.37 -19.34
N PRO A 45 22.80 48.25 -19.57
CA PRO A 45 21.90 47.69 -18.58
C PRO A 45 22.67 47.24 -17.33
N ASP A 46 22.32 47.83 -16.19
CA ASP A 46 23.09 47.78 -14.95
C ASP A 46 23.44 46.32 -14.57
N PRO A 47 24.73 45.95 -14.49
CA PRO A 47 25.15 44.57 -14.25
C PRO A 47 24.64 44.02 -12.91
N ARG A 48 24.33 44.90 -11.95
CA ARG A 48 23.74 44.51 -10.66
C ARG A 48 22.30 44.02 -10.83
N LEU A 49 21.49 44.68 -11.67
CA LEU A 49 20.14 44.21 -12.00
C LEU A 49 20.20 42.94 -12.85
N ARG A 50 21.12 42.83 -13.82
CA ARG A 50 21.27 41.61 -14.62
C ARG A 50 21.65 40.40 -13.76
N ARG A 51 22.59 40.55 -12.81
CA ARG A 51 22.97 39.49 -11.88
C ARG A 51 21.82 39.10 -10.93
N ARG A 52 21.03 40.07 -10.44
CA ARG A 52 19.83 39.79 -9.63
C ARG A 52 18.77 39.01 -10.42
N ARG A 53 18.48 39.39 -11.68
CA ARG A 53 17.52 38.67 -12.54
C ARG A 53 17.96 37.25 -12.87
N LEU A 54 19.26 37.02 -13.08
CA LEU A 54 19.80 35.66 -13.27
C LEU A 54 19.72 34.83 -11.98
N ALA A 55 19.99 35.42 -10.82
CA ALA A 55 19.86 34.74 -9.53
C ALA A 55 18.40 34.36 -9.20
N SER A 56 17.43 35.26 -9.47
CA SER A 56 16.00 34.94 -9.28
C SER A 56 15.50 33.88 -10.25
N LEU A 57 16.01 33.84 -11.49
CA LEU A 57 15.65 32.82 -12.48
C LEU A 57 16.26 31.45 -12.09
N ALA A 58 17.51 31.42 -11.61
CA ALA A 58 18.11 30.21 -11.05
C ALA A 58 17.33 29.69 -9.83
N ALA A 59 16.95 30.58 -8.89
CA ALA A 59 16.14 30.22 -7.73
C ALA A 59 14.76 29.64 -8.14
N ALA A 60 14.10 30.23 -9.14
CA ALA A 60 12.84 29.70 -9.68
C ALA A 60 13.01 28.30 -10.32
N VAL A 61 14.11 28.05 -11.04
CA VAL A 61 14.42 26.73 -11.60
C VAL A 61 14.71 25.71 -10.49
N CYS A 62 15.44 26.07 -9.44
CA CYS A 62 15.66 25.21 -8.27
C CYS A 62 14.34 24.89 -7.55
N LEU A 63 13.47 25.88 -7.37
CA LEU A 63 12.16 25.69 -6.71
C LEU A 63 11.22 24.80 -7.56
N LEU A 64 11.21 24.97 -8.88
CA LEU A 64 10.52 24.05 -9.80
C LEU A 64 11.10 22.63 -9.76
N ALA A 65 12.42 22.47 -9.64
CA ALA A 65 13.05 21.16 -9.49
C ALA A 65 12.71 20.49 -8.14
N VAL A 66 12.58 21.26 -7.06
CA VAL A 66 12.08 20.76 -5.76
C VAL A 66 10.62 20.34 -5.84
N ILE A 67 9.74 21.15 -6.46
CA ILE A 67 8.33 20.79 -6.67
C ILE A 67 8.19 19.54 -7.54
N ALA A 68 8.96 19.44 -8.64
CA ALA A 68 8.97 18.26 -9.49
C ALA A 68 9.49 17.02 -8.74
N GLY A 69 10.55 17.17 -7.93
CA GLY A 69 11.08 16.12 -7.06
C GLY A 69 10.05 15.64 -6.04
N ALA A 70 9.35 16.56 -5.36
CA ALA A 70 8.30 16.26 -4.41
C ALA A 70 7.10 15.55 -5.08
N ALA A 71 6.63 16.04 -6.22
CA ALA A 71 5.54 15.41 -6.98
C ALA A 71 5.90 14.02 -7.52
N VAL A 72 7.16 13.79 -7.89
CA VAL A 72 7.69 12.46 -8.23
C VAL A 72 7.76 11.58 -6.97
N TRP A 73 8.19 12.13 -5.84
CA TRP A 73 8.33 11.40 -4.58
C TRP A 73 6.97 10.91 -4.05
N THR A 74 5.97 11.78 -3.93
CA THR A 74 4.61 11.40 -3.50
C THR A 74 4.01 10.34 -4.44
N GLN A 75 4.16 10.50 -5.76
CA GLN A 75 3.71 9.54 -6.78
C GLN A 75 4.47 8.19 -6.77
N PHE A 76 5.61 8.06 -6.07
CA PHE A 76 6.32 6.79 -5.91
C PHE A 76 6.26 6.20 -4.49
N PHE A 77 5.77 6.95 -3.50
CA PHE A 77 5.83 6.56 -2.08
C PHE A 77 4.45 6.35 -1.42
N GLN A 78 3.40 7.01 -1.90
CA GLN A 78 2.04 6.83 -1.39
C GLN A 78 1.47 5.44 -1.75
N ILE A 79 0.72 4.84 -0.81
CA ILE A 79 -0.15 3.69 -1.07
C ILE A 79 -1.49 4.25 -1.58
N TYR A 80 -2.06 3.64 -2.62
CA TYR A 80 -3.27 4.14 -3.29
C TYR A 80 -4.37 3.09 -3.45
N SER A 81 -3.99 1.82 -3.48
CA SER A 81 -4.88 0.67 -3.53
C SER A 81 -4.32 -0.46 -2.66
N THR A 82 -5.22 -1.29 -2.12
CA THR A 82 -4.88 -2.54 -1.42
C THR A 82 -5.69 -3.66 -2.05
N VAL A 83 -5.04 -4.77 -2.40
CA VAL A 83 -5.70 -5.99 -2.85
C VAL A 83 -5.52 -7.06 -1.78
N GLU A 84 -6.61 -7.55 -1.24
CA GLU A 84 -6.67 -8.67 -0.31
C GLU A 84 -7.03 -9.95 -1.09
N LEU A 85 -6.30 -11.02 -0.79
CA LEU A 85 -6.35 -12.30 -1.50
C LEU A 85 -6.45 -13.43 -0.47
N SER A 86 -7.63 -14.03 -0.35
CA SER A 86 -7.94 -15.07 0.64
C SER A 86 -8.17 -16.41 -0.04
N VAL A 87 -7.31 -17.38 0.28
CA VAL A 87 -7.32 -18.77 -0.23
C VAL A 87 -7.16 -19.77 0.93
N ASN A 88 -7.28 -19.32 2.18
CA ASN A 88 -6.77 -20.04 3.35
C ASN A 88 -5.31 -20.51 3.12
N PRO A 89 -4.39 -19.55 2.84
CA PRO A 89 -4.20 -18.40 3.71
C PRO A 89 -4.55 -17.04 3.08
N HIS A 90 -4.38 -15.96 3.84
CA HIS A 90 -4.81 -14.59 3.46
C HIS A 90 -3.62 -13.62 3.37
N PHE A 91 -3.48 -12.95 2.22
CA PHE A 91 -2.45 -11.95 1.92
C PHE A 91 -3.08 -10.58 1.68
N SER A 92 -2.38 -9.52 2.09
CA SER A 92 -2.68 -8.14 1.71
C SER A 92 -1.55 -7.56 0.85
N ILE A 93 -1.90 -7.01 -0.32
CA ILE A 93 -0.96 -6.51 -1.33
C ILE A 93 -1.16 -4.99 -1.43
N ARG A 94 -0.19 -4.22 -0.94
CA ARG A 94 -0.27 -2.74 -0.91
C ARG A 94 0.34 -2.16 -2.19
N LEU A 95 -0.47 -1.43 -2.96
CA LEU A 95 -0.14 -0.91 -4.29
C LEU A 95 0.02 0.61 -4.30
N ASN A 96 0.97 1.11 -5.08
CA ASN A 96 1.09 2.53 -5.44
C ASN A 96 0.15 2.89 -6.62
N ARG A 97 -0.02 4.19 -6.92
CA ARG A 97 -0.76 4.82 -8.05
C ARG A 97 -0.37 4.35 -9.47
N ARG A 98 0.52 3.37 -9.60
CA ARG A 98 1.03 2.78 -10.84
C ARG A 98 0.86 1.26 -10.88
N ASP A 99 0.02 0.74 -9.98
CA ASP A 99 -0.29 -0.69 -9.78
C ASP A 99 0.97 -1.56 -9.57
N GLN A 100 1.97 -0.94 -8.93
CA GLN A 100 3.21 -1.54 -8.48
C GLN A 100 3.14 -1.84 -6.99
N VAL A 101 3.61 -3.04 -6.61
CA VAL A 101 3.60 -3.57 -5.25
C VAL A 101 4.63 -2.85 -4.39
N ARG A 102 4.17 -2.27 -3.28
CA ARG A 102 4.95 -1.54 -2.29
C ARG A 102 5.38 -2.46 -1.14
N ALA A 103 4.48 -3.35 -0.74
CA ALA A 103 4.64 -4.41 0.25
C ALA A 103 3.60 -5.51 -0.02
N VAL A 104 3.90 -6.73 0.44
CA VAL A 104 2.92 -7.82 0.59
C VAL A 104 3.05 -8.29 2.03
N ASP A 105 1.95 -8.35 2.74
CA ASP A 105 1.90 -8.60 4.17
C ASP A 105 0.89 -9.75 4.42
N GLY A 106 1.36 -10.83 5.05
CA GLY A 106 0.54 -12.01 5.35
C GLY A 106 -0.36 -11.72 6.55
N VAL A 107 -1.67 -11.81 6.37
CA VAL A 107 -2.67 -11.50 7.41
C VAL A 107 -2.88 -12.69 8.35
N ASN A 108 -2.63 -13.91 7.87
CA ASN A 108 -2.57 -15.13 8.67
C ASN A 108 -1.12 -15.63 8.81
N GLY A 109 -0.79 -16.36 9.89
CA GLY A 109 0.53 -16.93 10.13
C GLY A 109 1.01 -17.85 8.99
N ASP A 110 0.11 -18.64 8.41
CA ASP A 110 0.40 -19.45 7.22
C ASP A 110 0.82 -18.60 6.00
N ALA A 111 0.17 -17.44 5.77
CA ALA A 111 0.56 -16.52 4.72
C ALA A 111 1.94 -15.90 5.01
N GLN A 112 2.20 -15.53 6.26
CA GLN A 112 3.49 -14.96 6.65
C GLN A 112 4.63 -15.97 6.45
N ALA A 113 4.44 -17.25 6.79
CA ALA A 113 5.39 -18.33 6.58
C ALA A 113 5.65 -18.66 5.08
N LEU A 114 4.76 -18.25 4.17
CA LEU A 114 4.99 -18.33 2.72
C LEU A 114 5.79 -17.14 2.18
N LEU A 115 5.70 -15.97 2.82
CA LEU A 115 6.45 -14.77 2.45
C LEU A 115 7.89 -14.75 3.00
N GLU A 116 8.24 -15.64 3.93
CA GLU A 116 9.56 -15.70 4.55
C GLU A 116 10.70 -15.87 3.53
N GLY A 117 11.60 -14.89 3.47
CA GLY A 117 12.77 -14.88 2.59
C GLY A 117 12.56 -14.30 1.19
N ARG A 118 11.34 -13.88 0.82
CA ARG A 118 11.05 -13.22 -0.47
C ARG A 118 10.55 -11.78 -0.28
N SER A 119 10.83 -10.91 -1.26
CA SER A 119 10.27 -9.55 -1.28
C SER A 119 9.74 -9.18 -2.67
N TYR A 120 8.49 -8.75 -2.72
CA TYR A 120 7.75 -8.40 -3.94
C TYR A 120 7.77 -6.89 -4.22
N ARG A 121 8.63 -6.14 -3.52
CA ARG A 121 8.67 -4.68 -3.60
C ARG A 121 9.18 -4.22 -4.96
N GLY A 122 8.38 -3.42 -5.66
CA GLY A 122 8.63 -2.94 -7.02
C GLY A 122 8.12 -3.86 -8.14
N TRP A 123 7.52 -5.00 -7.80
CA TRP A 123 6.91 -5.91 -8.78
C TRP A 123 5.56 -5.34 -9.27
N THR A 124 5.05 -5.85 -10.40
CA THR A 124 3.66 -5.59 -10.82
C THR A 124 2.69 -6.45 -10.00
N LEU A 125 1.44 -6.01 -9.90
CA LEU A 125 0.36 -6.81 -9.32
C LEU A 125 0.28 -8.21 -9.97
N GLU A 126 0.26 -8.26 -11.30
CA GLU A 126 0.26 -9.50 -12.10
C GLU A 126 1.38 -10.46 -11.71
N ALA A 127 2.65 -10.02 -11.73
CA ALA A 127 3.78 -10.89 -11.43
C ALA A 127 3.76 -11.38 -9.97
N THR A 128 3.20 -10.57 -9.07
CA THR A 128 3.06 -10.89 -7.64
C THR A 128 1.97 -11.93 -7.41
N VAL A 129 0.77 -11.73 -7.97
CA VAL A 129 -0.35 -12.68 -7.88
C VAL A 129 0.03 -14.03 -8.52
N ASN A 130 0.67 -14.01 -9.68
CA ASN A 130 1.16 -15.22 -10.32
C ASN A 130 2.17 -15.99 -9.44
N SER A 131 3.17 -15.29 -8.87
CA SER A 131 4.15 -15.92 -7.96
C SER A 131 3.53 -16.47 -6.68
N LEU A 132 2.53 -15.77 -6.10
CA LEU A 132 1.83 -16.23 -4.91
C LEU A 132 0.98 -17.47 -5.21
N MET A 133 0.29 -17.51 -6.35
CA MET A 133 -0.48 -18.70 -6.76
C MET A 133 0.42 -19.91 -7.05
N ASP A 134 1.59 -19.70 -7.66
CA ASP A 134 2.58 -20.76 -7.89
C ASP A 134 3.13 -21.32 -6.56
N GLU A 135 3.35 -20.46 -5.55
CA GLU A 135 3.78 -20.86 -4.21
C GLU A 135 2.66 -21.55 -3.41
N LEU A 136 1.40 -21.12 -3.56
CA LEU A 136 0.23 -21.76 -2.94
C LEU A 136 -0.03 -23.16 -3.50
N ALA A 137 0.07 -23.33 -4.82
CA ALA A 137 -0.05 -24.64 -5.48
C ALA A 137 1.09 -25.58 -5.06
N LEU A 138 2.35 -25.10 -5.06
CA LEU A 138 3.51 -25.89 -4.63
C LEU A 138 3.43 -26.35 -3.16
N LYS A 139 2.68 -25.62 -2.32
CA LYS A 139 2.46 -25.94 -0.90
C LYS A 139 1.17 -26.72 -0.63
N GLY A 140 0.35 -26.99 -1.65
CA GLY A 140 -0.89 -27.76 -1.52
C GLY A 140 -2.08 -26.99 -0.93
N TYR A 141 -2.06 -25.65 -0.97
CA TYR A 141 -3.24 -24.83 -0.63
C TYR A 141 -4.20 -24.68 -1.82
N LEU A 142 -3.70 -24.90 -3.05
CA LEU A 142 -4.51 -25.08 -4.25
C LEU A 142 -4.35 -26.54 -4.69
N THR A 143 -5.43 -27.29 -4.64
CA THR A 143 -5.50 -28.73 -4.96
C THR A 143 -6.53 -29.05 -6.03
N SER A 144 -7.52 -28.18 -6.20
CA SER A 144 -8.65 -28.35 -7.13
C SER A 144 -8.90 -27.06 -7.91
N PRO A 145 -9.27 -27.13 -9.21
CA PRO A 145 -9.65 -25.94 -9.98
C PRO A 145 -10.99 -25.32 -9.53
N GLN A 146 -11.61 -25.86 -8.47
CA GLN A 146 -12.80 -25.33 -7.78
C GLN A 146 -12.48 -24.68 -6.42
N ASP A 147 -11.21 -24.63 -6.01
CA ASP A 147 -10.82 -23.99 -4.74
C ASP A 147 -11.11 -22.48 -4.81
N GLN A 148 -11.98 -22.01 -3.90
CA GLN A 148 -12.50 -20.64 -3.95
C GLN A 148 -11.43 -19.65 -3.46
N VAL A 149 -10.98 -18.81 -4.40
CA VAL A 149 -10.13 -17.64 -4.13
C VAL A 149 -11.02 -16.41 -3.98
N ASP A 150 -11.13 -15.88 -2.76
CA ASP A 150 -11.83 -14.63 -2.52
C ASP A 150 -10.89 -13.44 -2.77
N VAL A 151 -11.26 -12.59 -3.73
CA VAL A 151 -10.53 -11.37 -4.13
C VAL A 151 -11.29 -10.13 -3.67
N LEU A 152 -10.64 -9.29 -2.86
CA LEU A 152 -11.13 -7.99 -2.45
C LEU A 152 -10.15 -6.90 -2.89
N ALA A 153 -10.65 -5.83 -3.52
CA ALA A 153 -9.83 -4.71 -3.93
C ALA A 153 -10.41 -3.40 -3.37
N ALA A 154 -9.58 -2.67 -2.63
CA ALA A 154 -9.86 -1.33 -2.14
C ALA A 154 -8.95 -0.32 -2.87
N SER A 155 -9.47 0.85 -3.20
CA SER A 155 -8.70 1.94 -3.81
C SER A 155 -9.34 3.29 -3.50
N LYS A 156 -8.54 4.37 -3.49
CA LYS A 156 -9.03 5.75 -3.34
C LYS A 156 -9.94 6.19 -4.51
N ALA A 157 -10.08 5.37 -5.56
CA ALA A 157 -11.09 5.51 -6.61
C ALA A 157 -11.86 4.19 -6.85
N LEU A 158 -13.18 4.19 -6.62
CA LEU A 158 -14.08 3.04 -6.86
C LEU A 158 -13.94 2.36 -8.24
N PRO A 159 -13.93 3.07 -9.39
CA PRO A 159 -13.77 2.41 -10.69
C PRO A 159 -12.39 1.78 -10.89
N HIS A 160 -11.36 2.26 -10.18
CA HIS A 160 -10.03 1.63 -10.21
C HIS A 160 -10.01 0.35 -9.38
N ALA A 161 -10.64 0.36 -8.20
CA ALA A 161 -10.83 -0.85 -7.38
C ALA A 161 -11.58 -1.96 -8.14
N GLN A 162 -12.67 -1.61 -8.85
CA GLN A 162 -13.45 -2.55 -9.66
C GLN A 162 -12.60 -3.18 -10.78
N LYS A 163 -11.84 -2.37 -11.53
CA LYS A 163 -10.93 -2.88 -12.57
C LYS A 163 -9.82 -3.77 -12.00
N LEU A 164 -9.19 -3.37 -10.89
CA LEU A 164 -8.13 -4.17 -10.26
C LEU A 164 -8.66 -5.52 -9.76
N ARG A 165 -9.89 -5.57 -9.24
CA ARG A 165 -10.55 -6.82 -8.86
C ARG A 165 -10.75 -7.73 -10.09
N GLU A 166 -11.35 -7.21 -11.16
CA GLU A 166 -11.62 -7.98 -12.39
C GLU A 166 -10.30 -8.51 -13.02
N GLU A 167 -9.24 -7.70 -13.02
CA GLU A 167 -7.92 -8.07 -13.51
C GLU A 167 -7.28 -9.20 -12.68
N VAL A 168 -7.40 -9.16 -11.35
CA VAL A 168 -6.90 -10.21 -10.46
C VAL A 168 -7.76 -11.47 -10.54
N GLU A 169 -9.09 -11.36 -10.53
CA GLU A 169 -10.00 -12.51 -10.71
C GLU A 169 -9.73 -13.23 -12.03
N ALA A 170 -9.47 -12.50 -13.12
CA ALA A 170 -9.10 -13.09 -14.42
C ALA A 170 -7.75 -13.82 -14.39
N LEU A 171 -6.71 -13.24 -13.77
CA LEU A 171 -5.40 -13.89 -13.59
C LEU A 171 -5.50 -15.15 -12.74
N VAL A 172 -6.27 -15.10 -11.66
CA VAL A 172 -6.53 -16.23 -10.76
C VAL A 172 -7.29 -17.34 -11.48
N ALA A 173 -8.35 -17.02 -12.20
CA ALA A 173 -9.12 -18.00 -12.99
C ALA A 173 -8.27 -18.63 -14.10
N ALA A 174 -7.38 -17.87 -14.75
CA ALA A 174 -6.44 -18.38 -15.74
C ALA A 174 -5.41 -19.35 -15.12
N LYS A 175 -4.87 -19.03 -13.93
CA LYS A 175 -3.98 -19.92 -13.18
C LYS A 175 -4.68 -21.19 -12.70
N LEU A 176 -5.88 -21.09 -12.13
CA LEU A 176 -6.71 -22.24 -11.71
C LEU A 176 -7.05 -23.16 -12.89
N SER A 177 -7.40 -22.58 -14.04
CA SER A 177 -7.63 -23.35 -15.28
C SER A 177 -6.34 -23.99 -15.83
N GLY A 178 -5.19 -23.37 -15.58
CA GLY A 178 -3.86 -23.87 -15.95
C GLY A 178 -3.42 -25.12 -15.19
N LEU A 179 -4.02 -25.42 -14.03
CA LEU A 179 -3.76 -26.67 -13.29
C LEU A 179 -4.41 -27.90 -13.95
N ASP A 180 -5.36 -27.72 -14.87
CA ASP A 180 -5.97 -28.79 -15.69
C ASP A 180 -5.20 -29.01 -17.02
N ALA A 181 -4.18 -28.20 -17.31
CA ALA A 181 -3.30 -28.45 -18.45
C ALA A 181 -2.45 -29.69 -18.16
N PRO A 182 -2.56 -30.78 -18.94
CA PRO A 182 -1.82 -32.00 -18.66
C PRO A 182 -0.31 -31.74 -18.76
N GLU A 183 0.43 -32.24 -17.77
CA GLU A 183 1.89 -32.31 -17.81
C GLU A 183 2.30 -32.93 -19.16
N PRO A 184 3.15 -32.27 -19.97
CA PRO A 184 3.38 -32.65 -21.36
C PRO A 184 3.92 -34.08 -21.41
N GLU A 185 3.18 -34.97 -22.10
CA GLU A 185 3.36 -36.42 -21.99
C GLU A 185 4.84 -36.82 -22.09
N PRO A 186 5.35 -37.68 -21.19
CA PRO A 186 6.74 -38.13 -21.24
C PRO A 186 6.99 -38.80 -22.60
N ALA A 187 7.88 -38.19 -23.38
CA ALA A 187 8.06 -38.50 -24.80
C ALA A 187 8.15 -40.01 -25.05
N PRO A 188 7.41 -40.54 -26.05
CA PRO A 188 7.10 -41.97 -26.13
C PRO A 188 8.35 -42.83 -26.20
N SER A 189 8.54 -43.66 -25.17
CA SER A 189 9.56 -44.72 -25.17
C SER A 189 9.30 -45.68 -26.34
N PRO A 190 10.33 -46.06 -27.13
CA PRO A 190 10.14 -46.85 -28.33
C PRO A 190 9.55 -48.25 -28.06
N GLU A 191 8.68 -48.70 -28.96
CA GLU A 191 7.93 -49.96 -28.84
C GLU A 191 8.80 -51.22 -28.89
N PRO A 192 8.39 -52.33 -28.23
CA PRO A 192 9.15 -53.57 -28.18
C PRO A 192 9.07 -54.40 -29.47
N ILE A 193 10.17 -55.06 -29.81
CA ILE A 193 10.31 -55.99 -30.95
C ILE A 193 9.58 -57.32 -30.63
N PRO A 194 8.83 -57.93 -31.58
CA PRO A 194 7.94 -59.06 -31.31
C PRO A 194 8.63 -60.40 -30.96
N SER A 195 7.88 -61.22 -30.20
CA SER A 195 8.32 -62.45 -29.53
C SER A 195 8.65 -63.64 -30.44
N VAL A 196 9.48 -64.56 -29.94
CA VAL A 196 9.72 -65.89 -30.55
C VAL A 196 9.31 -67.03 -29.60
N THR A 197 8.24 -67.72 -30.00
CA THR A 197 7.86 -69.13 -29.76
C THR A 197 8.87 -70.05 -29.06
N ALA A 198 8.48 -70.64 -27.91
CA ALA A 198 8.29 -72.11 -27.74
C ALA A 198 7.92 -72.55 -26.30
N ALA A 199 7.06 -73.58 -26.22
CA ALA A 199 6.48 -74.24 -25.05
C ALA A 199 7.45 -75.21 -24.30
N PRO A 200 7.01 -76.04 -23.30
CA PRO A 200 5.76 -76.04 -22.52
C PRO A 200 6.00 -76.14 -20.97
N ALA A 201 4.92 -76.22 -20.18
CA ALA A 201 4.97 -76.47 -18.73
C ALA A 201 5.34 -77.94 -18.38
N PRO A 202 5.76 -78.22 -17.14
CA PRO A 202 4.78 -78.84 -16.23
C PRO A 202 4.72 -78.29 -14.78
N THR A 203 3.75 -78.89 -14.07
CA THR A 203 3.20 -78.76 -12.70
C THR A 203 4.20 -78.89 -11.51
N PRO A 204 3.76 -78.72 -10.23
CA PRO A 204 4.54 -78.04 -9.17
C PRO A 204 5.05 -78.99 -8.04
N SER A 205 4.89 -78.59 -6.77
CA SER A 205 5.15 -79.29 -5.48
C SER A 205 6.50 -79.01 -4.76
N PRO A 206 6.59 -79.24 -3.43
CA PRO A 206 7.48 -78.49 -2.53
C PRO A 206 8.42 -79.35 -1.64
N SER A 207 9.19 -78.69 -0.75
CA SER A 207 9.84 -79.24 0.47
C SER A 207 10.13 -78.08 1.46
N VAL A 208 10.08 -78.17 2.80
CA VAL A 208 10.50 -79.20 3.80
C VAL A 208 12.02 -79.17 4.05
N GLY A 209 12.57 -79.24 5.28
CA GLY A 209 12.00 -79.32 6.66
C GLY A 209 12.66 -78.35 7.66
N ASP A 210 12.76 -78.56 8.99
CA ASP A 210 12.47 -79.75 9.82
C ASP A 210 12.11 -79.43 11.31
N THR A 211 11.05 -80.06 11.82
CA THR A 211 10.93 -81.03 12.96
C THR A 211 12.14 -81.23 13.94
N PRO A 212 12.01 -81.66 15.24
CA PRO A 212 10.87 -82.08 16.11
C PRO A 212 10.67 -81.18 17.38
N ALA A 213 9.68 -81.28 18.29
CA ALA A 213 8.81 -82.35 18.86
C ALA A 213 9.48 -83.26 19.93
N PRO A 214 8.74 -84.01 20.80
CA PRO A 214 7.30 -83.98 21.18
C PRO A 214 7.09 -83.13 22.48
N ALA A 215 6.11 -83.25 23.41
CA ALA A 215 4.91 -84.08 23.70
C ALA A 215 3.94 -83.22 24.60
N VAL A 216 2.86 -83.62 25.31
CA VAL A 216 2.12 -84.89 25.62
C VAL A 216 0.61 -84.53 25.84
N PRO A 217 -0.36 -85.49 25.84
CA PRO A 217 -1.81 -85.20 25.90
C PRO A 217 -2.54 -85.66 27.20
N VAL A 218 -3.78 -85.21 27.43
CA VAL A 218 -5.04 -86.03 27.40
C VAL A 218 -6.34 -85.21 27.64
N SER A 219 -7.47 -85.75 27.16
CA SER A 219 -8.88 -85.43 27.45
C SER A 219 -9.56 -86.75 27.96
N PRO A 220 -10.85 -86.89 28.42
CA PRO A 220 -12.06 -86.12 28.04
C PRO A 220 -13.27 -86.03 29.03
N ALA A 221 -14.38 -85.42 28.55
CA ALA A 221 -15.79 -85.88 28.65
C ALA A 221 -16.77 -85.66 29.87
N VAL A 222 -17.53 -84.53 29.81
CA VAL A 222 -19.02 -84.36 29.95
C VAL A 222 -19.76 -84.69 31.32
N PRO A 223 -21.14 -84.60 31.51
CA PRO A 223 -21.75 -83.69 32.51
C PRO A 223 -22.71 -84.36 33.57
N PRO A 224 -23.43 -83.58 34.42
CA PRO A 224 -24.89 -83.36 34.17
C PRO A 224 -25.51 -82.00 34.65
N SER A 225 -26.85 -81.89 34.49
CA SER A 225 -27.80 -80.76 34.74
C SER A 225 -28.41 -80.74 36.18
N PRO A 226 -29.41 -79.90 36.57
CA PRO A 226 -29.74 -78.47 36.27
C PRO A 226 -30.22 -77.60 37.50
N SER A 227 -30.31 -76.27 37.33
CA SER A 227 -31.21 -75.33 38.08
C SER A 227 -30.93 -75.12 39.60
N PRO A 228 -31.57 -74.16 40.34
CA PRO A 228 -32.81 -73.40 40.08
C PRO A 228 -32.66 -71.90 39.75
N ALA A 229 -33.74 -71.29 39.26
CA ALA A 229 -33.87 -69.85 39.08
C ALA A 229 -34.34 -69.14 40.37
N VAL A 230 -33.85 -67.92 40.61
CA VAL A 230 -34.39 -66.99 41.63
C VAL A 230 -35.15 -65.86 40.95
N SER A 231 -36.34 -65.54 41.47
CA SER A 231 -37.19 -64.47 40.93
C SER A 231 -36.79 -63.12 41.51
N TYR A 232 -36.44 -62.17 40.65
CA TYR A 232 -36.25 -60.77 41.02
C TYR A 232 -37.53 -59.99 40.74
N ALA A 233 -38.11 -59.37 41.77
CA ALA A 233 -39.26 -58.50 41.62
C ALA A 233 -38.88 -57.22 40.84
N PRO A 234 -39.79 -56.65 40.01
CA PRO A 234 -39.52 -55.42 39.29
C PRO A 234 -39.34 -54.24 40.25
N ILE A 235 -38.20 -53.55 40.13
CA ILE A 235 -37.96 -52.26 40.82
C ILE A 235 -38.92 -51.22 40.20
N PRO A 236 -39.65 -50.43 41.01
CA PRO A 236 -40.56 -49.42 40.47
C PRO A 236 -39.79 -48.31 39.75
N THR A 237 -40.16 -48.05 38.50
CA THR A 237 -39.60 -46.96 37.70
C THR A 237 -39.86 -45.61 38.38
N PRO A 238 -38.83 -44.76 38.61
CA PRO A 238 -39.05 -43.42 39.14
C PRO A 238 -39.82 -42.57 38.12
N ALA A 239 -40.76 -41.75 38.62
CA ALA A 239 -41.53 -40.83 37.78
C ALA A 239 -40.61 -39.77 37.14
N PRO A 240 -40.91 -39.29 35.91
CA PRO A 240 -40.11 -38.28 35.26
C PRO A 240 -40.14 -36.96 36.04
N VAL A 241 -38.97 -36.46 36.40
CA VAL A 241 -38.80 -35.09 36.91
C VAL A 241 -39.17 -34.11 35.80
N PRO A 242 -39.99 -33.08 36.05
CA PRO A 242 -40.35 -32.11 35.01
C PRO A 242 -39.10 -31.34 34.55
N THR A 243 -38.82 -31.39 33.25
CA THR A 243 -37.74 -30.64 32.62
C THR A 243 -37.92 -29.14 32.90
N PRO A 244 -36.88 -28.42 33.41
CA PRO A 244 -36.98 -26.97 33.57
C PRO A 244 -37.20 -26.30 32.21
N ALA A 245 -38.05 -25.27 32.18
CA ALA A 245 -38.28 -24.49 30.96
C ALA A 245 -36.96 -23.85 30.49
N PRO A 246 -36.74 -23.72 29.16
CA PRO A 246 -35.52 -23.11 28.64
C PRO A 246 -35.41 -21.66 29.12
N THR A 247 -34.30 -21.35 29.79
CA THR A 247 -33.89 -19.97 30.06
C THR A 247 -33.82 -19.21 28.73
N PRO A 248 -34.40 -18.00 28.62
CA PRO A 248 -34.31 -17.23 27.37
C PRO A 248 -32.84 -16.98 27.04
N THR A 249 -32.41 -17.42 25.86
CA THR A 249 -31.06 -17.17 25.34
C THR A 249 -30.80 -15.66 25.38
N PRO A 250 -29.67 -15.19 25.96
CA PRO A 250 -29.34 -13.78 25.89
C PRO A 250 -29.26 -13.35 24.43
N ALA A 251 -29.78 -12.15 24.13
CA ALA A 251 -29.66 -11.58 22.79
C ALA A 251 -28.17 -11.54 22.40
N PRO A 252 -27.82 -11.78 21.11
CA PRO A 252 -26.43 -11.82 20.69
C PRO A 252 -25.76 -10.48 21.02
N THR A 253 -24.71 -10.53 21.84
CA THR A 253 -23.76 -9.43 21.98
C THR A 253 -23.34 -9.00 20.58
N PRO A 254 -23.36 -7.70 20.23
CA PRO A 254 -22.99 -7.26 18.89
C PRO A 254 -21.56 -7.74 18.60
N THR A 255 -21.42 -8.56 17.55
CA THR A 255 -20.12 -9.01 17.06
C THR A 255 -19.25 -7.76 16.81
N PRO A 256 -18.07 -7.65 17.42
CA PRO A 256 -17.21 -6.50 17.17
C PRO A 256 -16.89 -6.42 15.68
N ALA A 257 -17.03 -5.21 15.12
CA ALA A 257 -16.66 -4.94 13.74
C ALA A 257 -15.16 -5.28 13.50
N PRO A 258 -14.76 -5.62 12.27
CA PRO A 258 -13.37 -5.99 11.98
C PRO A 258 -12.39 -4.93 12.48
N ILE A 259 -11.28 -5.41 13.05
CA ILE A 259 -10.23 -4.58 13.64
C ILE A 259 -9.41 -3.92 12.52
N GLN A 260 -9.99 -2.88 11.93
CA GLN A 260 -9.21 -1.79 11.33
C GLN A 260 -8.40 -1.12 12.46
N PRO A 261 -7.26 -0.48 12.16
CA PRO A 261 -6.64 0.44 13.12
C PRO A 261 -7.66 1.56 13.39
N GLN A 262 -8.25 1.55 14.58
CA GLN A 262 -9.14 2.62 15.04
C GLN A 262 -8.26 3.67 15.72
N PRO A 263 -8.53 4.98 15.52
CA PRO A 263 -7.88 6.01 16.31
C PRO A 263 -8.24 5.85 17.81
N LEU A 264 -7.36 6.35 18.68
CA LEU A 264 -7.61 6.50 20.12
C LEU A 264 -8.98 7.15 20.34
N THR A 265 -9.73 6.73 21.36
CA THR A 265 -11.03 7.36 21.61
C THR A 265 -10.84 8.75 22.21
N GLU A 266 -11.82 9.64 22.00
CA GLU A 266 -11.83 10.98 22.63
C GLU A 266 -11.67 10.91 24.16
N ALA A 267 -12.08 9.81 24.80
CA ALA A 267 -11.93 9.60 26.25
C ALA A 267 -10.50 9.19 26.66
N ASP A 268 -9.77 8.47 25.82
CA ASP A 268 -8.34 8.17 26.03
C ASP A 268 -7.52 9.46 25.90
N VAL A 269 -7.83 10.24 24.85
CA VAL A 269 -7.25 11.57 24.61
C VAL A 269 -7.56 12.54 25.75
N GLU A 270 -8.82 12.63 26.21
CA GLU A 270 -9.18 13.47 27.37
C GLU A 270 -8.39 13.06 28.62
N SER A 271 -8.20 11.75 28.83
CA SER A 271 -7.46 11.20 29.97
C SER A 271 -5.96 11.54 29.91
N MET A 272 -5.34 11.46 28.73
CA MET A 272 -3.96 11.87 28.50
C MET A 272 -3.77 13.38 28.71
N VAL A 273 -4.64 14.20 28.12
CA VAL A 273 -4.57 15.67 28.23
C VAL A 273 -4.78 16.11 29.67
N ARG A 274 -5.71 15.48 30.41
CA ARG A 274 -5.93 15.71 31.84
C ARG A 274 -4.77 15.24 32.73
N ALA A 275 -3.96 14.28 32.27
CA ALA A 275 -2.74 13.86 32.97
C ALA A 275 -1.56 14.82 32.74
N LEU A 276 -1.49 15.49 31.58
CA LEU A 276 -0.52 16.54 31.28
C LEU A 276 -0.90 17.88 31.92
N PHE A 277 -2.19 18.25 31.87
CA PHE A 277 -2.74 19.51 32.34
C PHE A 277 -3.87 19.27 33.37
N PRO A 278 -3.53 18.99 34.65
CA PRO A 278 -4.52 18.61 35.65
C PRO A 278 -5.52 19.71 36.03
N ASP A 279 -5.09 20.99 35.97
CA ASP A 279 -5.92 22.17 36.20
C ASP A 279 -6.57 22.73 34.91
N GLY A 280 -6.16 22.19 33.75
CA GLY A 280 -6.57 22.63 32.42
C GLY A 280 -8.03 22.30 32.09
N LYS A 281 -8.77 23.30 31.61
CA LYS A 281 -10.13 23.11 31.11
C LYS A 281 -10.12 22.88 29.60
N ILE A 282 -10.22 21.61 29.22
CA ILE A 282 -10.48 21.21 27.82
C ILE A 282 -11.77 21.90 27.37
N GLN A 283 -11.66 22.73 26.33
CA GLN A 283 -12.78 23.45 25.71
C GLN A 283 -13.35 22.68 24.53
N LYS A 284 -12.48 21.95 23.81
CA LYS A 284 -12.83 21.22 22.60
C LYS A 284 -11.82 20.10 22.33
N ILE A 285 -12.33 18.98 21.81
CA ILE A 285 -11.56 17.92 21.15
C ILE A 285 -12.15 17.80 19.74
N LYS A 286 -11.31 17.65 18.73
CA LYS A 286 -11.70 17.28 17.35
C LYS A 286 -10.71 16.27 16.81
N LEU A 287 -11.22 15.17 16.23
CA LEU A 287 -10.45 14.40 15.26
C LEU A 287 -10.50 15.13 13.91
N ASP A 288 -9.35 15.35 13.28
CA ASP A 288 -9.22 15.78 11.89
C ASP A 288 -8.23 14.87 11.13
N GLU A 289 -8.18 14.99 9.80
CA GLU A 289 -7.26 14.21 8.94
C GLU A 289 -6.68 15.12 7.86
N ASP A 290 -5.36 15.36 7.87
CA ASP A 290 -4.65 16.09 6.80
C ASP A 290 -3.52 15.23 6.22
N ASP A 291 -3.35 15.32 4.90
CA ASP A 291 -2.47 14.50 4.03
C ASP A 291 -2.50 12.96 4.25
N GLY A 292 -3.45 12.44 5.04
CA GLY A 292 -3.57 11.04 5.43
C GLY A 292 -2.98 10.69 6.80
N VAL A 293 -2.66 11.70 7.63
CA VAL A 293 -2.39 11.57 9.08
C VAL A 293 -3.63 12.04 9.83
N SER A 294 -4.19 11.18 10.67
CA SER A 294 -5.32 11.54 11.55
C SER A 294 -4.76 12.05 12.88
N TYR A 295 -5.27 13.18 13.37
CA TYR A 295 -4.78 13.81 14.60
C TYR A 295 -5.91 14.47 15.39
N TYR A 296 -5.70 14.58 16.71
CA TYR A 296 -6.61 15.24 17.64
C TYR A 296 -6.17 16.67 17.90
N GLU A 297 -6.94 17.64 17.43
CA GLU A 297 -6.88 19.05 17.83
C GLU A 297 -7.58 19.19 19.19
N VAL A 298 -6.82 19.44 20.25
CA VAL A 298 -7.35 19.65 21.61
C VAL A 298 -7.07 21.07 22.07
N MET A 299 -8.13 21.89 22.09
CA MET A 299 -8.07 23.24 22.64
C MET A 299 -8.39 23.19 24.13
N LEU A 300 -7.43 23.54 24.99
CA LEU A 300 -7.63 23.65 26.44
C LEU A 300 -7.28 25.05 26.96
N LYS A 301 -7.78 25.37 28.14
CA LYS A 301 -7.52 26.65 28.82
C LYS A 301 -7.04 26.40 30.23
N ASP A 302 -5.78 26.70 30.50
CA ASP A 302 -5.23 26.70 31.85
C ASP A 302 -5.19 28.14 32.37
N GLY A 303 -5.95 28.41 33.44
CA GLY A 303 -6.07 29.76 34.03
C GLY A 303 -6.48 30.86 33.04
N LYS A 304 -5.48 31.52 32.44
CA LYS A 304 -5.62 32.61 31.46
C LYS A 304 -5.20 32.20 30.06
N GLU A 305 -4.06 31.51 29.92
CA GLU A 305 -3.51 31.05 28.64
C GLU A 305 -4.48 30.09 27.93
N LYS A 306 -4.47 30.10 26.60
CA LYS A 306 -5.02 29.00 25.79
C LYS A 306 -3.85 28.12 25.34
N ILE A 307 -4.05 26.82 25.35
CA ILE A 307 -3.06 25.84 24.91
C ILE A 307 -3.77 24.98 23.87
N ASP A 308 -3.26 25.02 22.65
CA ASP A 308 -3.77 24.24 21.54
C ASP A 308 -2.75 23.13 21.25
N LEU A 309 -3.22 21.89 21.34
CA LEU A 309 -2.40 20.69 21.46
C LEU A 309 -2.80 19.69 20.38
N GLU A 310 -1.85 19.33 19.52
CA GLU A 310 -2.05 18.32 18.48
C GLU A 310 -1.48 16.96 18.92
N ILE A 311 -2.27 15.90 18.81
CA ILE A 311 -1.89 14.54 19.22
C ILE A 311 -2.16 13.56 18.07
N ASP A 312 -1.19 12.72 17.71
CA ASP A 312 -1.36 11.66 16.71
C ASP A 312 -2.48 10.70 17.15
N ALA A 313 -3.48 10.50 16.28
CA ALA A 313 -4.67 9.75 16.65
C ALA A 313 -4.45 8.23 16.73
N TYR A 314 -3.29 7.70 16.32
CA TYR A 314 -2.96 6.28 16.36
C TYR A 314 -1.84 5.93 17.36
N THR A 315 -0.86 6.81 17.57
CA THR A 315 0.23 6.59 18.53
C THR A 315 -0.03 7.24 19.89
N GLY A 316 -0.85 8.29 19.95
CA GLY A 316 -1.03 9.12 21.14
C GLY A 316 0.18 10.02 21.46
N GLU A 317 1.13 10.18 20.54
CA GLU A 317 2.25 11.10 20.70
C GLU A 317 1.80 12.55 20.43
N VAL A 318 2.28 13.49 21.25
CA VAL A 318 2.05 14.93 21.02
C VAL A 318 2.87 15.36 19.79
N LEU A 319 2.17 15.83 18.76
CA LEU A 319 2.73 16.30 17.49
C LEU A 319 3.21 17.75 17.60
N ASP A 320 2.38 18.62 18.15
CA ASP A 320 2.72 20.02 18.44
C ASP A 320 1.97 20.54 19.69
N LEU A 321 2.49 21.62 20.29
CA LEU A 321 1.99 22.21 21.53
C LEU A 321 2.25 23.71 21.52
N ASP A 322 1.22 24.48 21.19
CA ASP A 322 1.28 25.94 21.06
C ASP A 322 0.59 26.64 22.24
N TYR A 323 1.08 27.83 22.59
CA TYR A 323 0.55 28.70 23.65
C TYR A 323 0.07 30.01 23.05
N ASP A 324 -1.24 30.31 23.15
CA ASP A 324 -1.86 31.53 22.62
C ASP A 324 -2.08 32.56 23.75
N ASP A 325 -1.23 33.60 23.71
CA ASP A 325 -0.81 34.57 24.77
C ASP A 325 -1.65 35.87 24.80
#